data_AF-A0A1B9R0K0-F1
#
_entry.id   AF-A0A1B9R0K0-F1
#
_cell.length_a   1.000
_cell.length_b   1.000
_cell.length_c   1.000
_cell.angle_alpha   90.00
_cell.angle_beta   90.00
_cell.angle_gamma   90.00
#
_symmetry.space_group_name_H-M   'P 1'
#
loop_
_entity.id
_entity.type
_entity.pdbx_description
1 polymer ?
#
loop_
_entity_poly.entity_id
_entity_poly.type
_entity_poly.pdbx_seq_one_letter_code
_entity_poly.pdbx_strand_id
1 'polypeptide(L)'
;MLFPTLSFIAASVLVIIGAQVVSLSGSHVAILALIIPALWVLPQRGIAGLLLLTALTLYGLTLPYQSIALSVSSWVIFPLMMVAFSRRSGTISKVTSLLILVSLQTGLMSTQMSNELDGNAAMTVIQTFAVMLAWFATKHSKMSQQFPWWSLGIFAPLWVAQLSYAIALTFCFSIAIAVIGHLFAIKKYQWGTLLGWALPTVAFSALMLTPTANVPNSVFVVWLCLLGTAWSTDYVLRVIESKKQKQ
;
A
#
# COMPACT_ATOMS: atom_id res chain seq x y z
N MET A 1 -22.28 14.58 -1.65
CA MET A 1 -20.82 14.46 -1.83
C MET A 1 -20.05 14.54 -0.52
N LEU A 2 -20.61 15.20 0.52
CA LEU A 2 -20.02 15.32 1.86
C LEU A 2 -19.62 13.99 2.53
N PHE A 3 -20.49 12.98 2.49
CA PHE A 3 -20.24 11.70 3.18
C PHE A 3 -19.05 10.92 2.59
N PRO A 4 -18.94 10.70 1.26
CA PRO A 4 -17.73 10.12 0.66
C PRO A 4 -16.45 10.91 0.90
N THR A 5 -16.51 12.25 0.87
CA THR A 5 -15.32 13.08 1.15
C THR A 5 -14.86 12.94 2.60
N LEU A 6 -15.78 12.87 3.55
CA LEU A 6 -15.47 12.61 4.96
C LEU A 6 -14.87 11.22 5.16
N SER A 7 -15.41 10.19 4.49
CA SER A 7 -14.83 8.84 4.49
C SER A 7 -13.42 8.83 3.91
N PHE A 8 -13.14 9.59 2.86
CA PHE A 8 -11.79 9.69 2.28
C PHE A 8 -10.80 10.36 3.24
N ILE A 9 -11.22 11.46 3.90
CA ILE A 9 -10.42 12.13 4.92
C ILE A 9 -10.16 11.19 6.09
N ALA A 10 -11.19 10.48 6.58
CA ALA A 10 -11.05 9.51 7.65
C ALA A 10 -10.07 8.39 7.27
N ALA A 11 -10.18 7.81 6.08
CA ALA A 11 -9.23 6.81 5.60
C ALA A 11 -7.79 7.35 5.56
N SER A 12 -7.60 8.60 5.12
CA SER A 12 -6.30 9.26 5.08
C SER A 12 -5.73 9.46 6.48
N VAL A 13 -6.53 9.98 7.43
CA VAL A 13 -6.13 10.15 8.83
C VAL A 13 -5.79 8.81 9.48
N LEU A 14 -6.57 7.77 9.22
CA LEU A 14 -6.28 6.44 9.73
C LEU A 14 -4.96 5.91 9.17
N VAL A 15 -4.69 6.07 7.88
CA VAL A 15 -3.40 5.66 7.31
C VAL A 15 -2.22 6.44 7.90
N ILE A 16 -2.39 7.74 8.18
CA ILE A 16 -1.41 8.54 8.90
C ILE A 16 -1.15 7.93 10.29
N ILE A 17 -2.20 7.74 11.09
CA ILE A 17 -2.09 7.16 12.44
C ILE A 17 -1.46 5.77 12.38
N GLY A 18 -1.87 4.93 11.43
CA GLY A 18 -1.33 3.60 11.22
C GLY A 18 0.17 3.64 10.96
N ALA A 19 0.63 4.50 10.04
CA ALA A 19 2.06 4.67 9.75
C ALA A 19 2.86 5.11 10.99
N GLN A 20 2.31 6.03 11.79
CA GLN A 20 2.94 6.46 13.06
C GLN A 20 3.04 5.30 14.06
N VAL A 21 1.95 4.54 14.23
CA VAL A 21 1.92 3.41 15.16
C VAL A 21 2.87 2.30 14.71
N VAL A 22 3.01 2.04 13.40
CA VAL A 22 4.04 1.11 12.90
C VAL A 22 5.44 1.60 13.29
N SER A 23 5.74 2.89 13.09
CA SER A 23 7.02 3.50 13.47
C SER A 23 7.34 3.33 14.96
N LEU A 24 6.33 3.47 15.83
CA LEU A 24 6.49 3.41 17.28
C LEU A 24 6.48 1.99 17.87
N SER A 25 5.81 1.04 17.20
CA SER A 25 5.52 -0.29 17.76
C SER A 25 6.66 -1.31 17.60
N GLY A 26 7.69 -0.98 16.83
CA GLY A 26 8.76 -1.92 16.49
C GLY A 26 8.31 -3.01 15.52
N SER A 27 9.28 -3.68 14.88
CA SER A 27 9.01 -4.54 13.72
C SER A 27 8.26 -5.84 14.06
N HIS A 28 8.42 -6.37 15.27
CA HIS A 28 7.77 -7.61 15.71
C HIS A 28 6.27 -7.46 16.00
N VAL A 29 5.84 -6.29 16.44
CA VAL A 29 4.43 -6.00 16.73
C VAL A 29 3.63 -5.79 15.43
N ALA A 30 4.31 -5.26 14.39
CA ALA A 30 3.70 -5.02 13.09
C ALA A 30 3.28 -6.32 12.36
N ILE A 31 3.97 -7.44 12.57
CA ILE A 31 3.61 -8.74 11.98
C ILE A 31 2.25 -9.20 12.50
N LEU A 32 2.11 -9.28 13.83
CA LEU A 32 0.89 -9.73 14.50
C LEU A 32 -0.30 -8.84 14.14
N ALA A 33 -0.02 -7.56 13.98
CA ALA A 33 -1.02 -6.60 13.65
C ALA A 33 -1.44 -6.56 12.16
N LEU A 34 -0.64 -7.11 11.24
CA LEU A 34 -1.04 -7.28 9.84
C LEU A 34 -1.81 -8.57 9.58
N ILE A 35 -1.59 -9.61 10.40
CA ILE A 35 -2.29 -10.89 10.30
C ILE A 35 -3.80 -10.72 10.48
N ILE A 36 -4.23 -9.79 11.33
CA ILE A 36 -5.66 -9.59 11.64
C ILE A 36 -6.42 -8.93 10.49
N PRO A 37 -5.96 -7.81 9.90
CA PRO A 37 -6.50 -7.30 8.65
C PRO A 37 -6.46 -8.33 7.52
N ALA A 38 -5.42 -9.17 7.45
CA ALA A 38 -5.34 -10.25 6.47
C ALA A 38 -6.46 -11.29 6.68
N LEU A 39 -6.69 -11.74 7.91
CA LEU A 39 -7.81 -12.62 8.27
C LEU A 39 -9.17 -11.97 8.04
N TRP A 40 -9.24 -10.64 8.05
CA TRP A 40 -10.44 -9.88 7.71
C TRP A 40 -10.76 -9.87 6.21
N VAL A 41 -9.75 -10.07 5.37
CA VAL A 41 -9.89 -10.22 3.91
C VAL A 41 -10.28 -11.67 3.54
N LEU A 42 -10.03 -12.65 4.41
CA LEU A 42 -10.36 -14.07 4.21
C LEU A 42 -11.82 -14.38 3.81
N PRO A 43 -12.87 -13.73 4.36
CA PRO A 43 -14.26 -13.99 4.00
C PRO A 43 -14.70 -13.32 2.69
N GLN A 44 -13.81 -12.56 2.02
CA GLN A 44 -14.05 -12.08 0.67
C GLN A 44 -13.99 -13.27 -0.30
N ARG A 45 -15.16 -13.82 -0.67
CA ARG A 45 -15.29 -14.98 -1.56
C ARG A 45 -14.51 -14.79 -2.87
N GLY A 46 -13.51 -15.65 -3.13
CA GLY A 46 -12.88 -15.79 -4.44
C GLY A 46 -11.34 -15.84 -4.41
N ILE A 47 -10.75 -16.19 -5.57
CA ILE A 47 -9.29 -16.29 -5.77
C ILE A 47 -8.59 -14.95 -5.46
N ALA A 48 -9.23 -13.82 -5.75
CA ALA A 48 -8.67 -12.50 -5.46
C ALA A 48 -8.53 -12.21 -3.96
N GLY A 49 -9.43 -12.72 -3.11
CA GLY A 49 -9.31 -12.62 -1.66
C GLY A 49 -8.12 -13.41 -1.13
N LEU A 50 -7.89 -14.62 -1.64
CA LEU A 50 -6.73 -15.45 -1.31
C LEU A 50 -5.41 -14.81 -1.78
N LEU A 51 -5.40 -14.20 -2.97
CA LEU A 51 -4.23 -13.47 -3.46
C LEU A 51 -3.91 -12.25 -2.59
N LEU A 52 -4.93 -11.50 -2.15
CA LEU A 52 -4.74 -10.35 -1.26
C LEU A 52 -4.27 -10.79 0.13
N LEU A 53 -4.82 -11.88 0.67
CA LEU A 53 -4.35 -12.50 1.90
C LEU A 53 -2.87 -12.86 1.79
N THR A 54 -2.51 -13.60 0.74
CA THR A 54 -1.13 -14.05 0.49
C THR A 54 -0.18 -12.86 0.33
N ALA A 55 -0.61 -11.80 -0.35
CA ALA A 55 0.17 -10.58 -0.50
C ALA A 55 0.41 -9.90 0.85
N LEU A 56 -0.62 -9.73 1.67
CA LEU A 56 -0.52 -9.08 2.98
C LEU A 56 0.30 -9.92 3.98
N THR A 57 0.16 -11.25 3.96
CA THR A 57 0.97 -12.12 4.83
C THR A 57 2.43 -12.10 4.41
N LEU A 58 2.71 -12.23 3.10
CA LEU A 58 4.07 -12.19 2.58
C LEU A 58 4.73 -10.83 2.89
N TYR A 59 4.00 -9.73 2.69
CA TYR A 59 4.45 -8.40 3.09
C TYR A 59 4.69 -8.31 4.61
N GLY A 60 3.76 -8.77 5.44
CA GLY A 60 3.89 -8.75 6.91
C GLY A 60 5.11 -9.53 7.42
N LEU A 61 5.46 -10.65 6.79
CA LEU A 61 6.63 -11.46 7.14
C LEU A 61 7.97 -10.79 6.83
N THR A 62 7.99 -9.81 5.92
CA THR A 62 9.22 -9.06 5.59
C THR A 62 9.52 -7.89 6.51
N LEU A 63 8.50 -7.38 7.23
CA LEU A 63 8.63 -6.20 8.11
C LEU A 63 9.73 -6.32 9.18
N PRO A 64 10.03 -7.50 9.77
CA PRO A 64 11.13 -7.65 10.75
C PRO A 64 12.52 -7.43 10.17
N TYR A 65 12.67 -7.64 8.87
CA TYR A 65 13.97 -7.70 8.19
C TYR A 65 14.23 -6.47 7.31
N GLN A 66 13.39 -5.45 7.44
CA GLN A 66 13.33 -4.28 6.57
C GLN A 66 13.11 -3.04 7.44
N SER A 67 13.69 -1.91 7.02
CA SER A 67 13.34 -0.64 7.66
C SER A 67 11.89 -0.27 7.33
N ILE A 68 11.23 0.39 8.29
CA ILE A 68 9.82 0.80 8.16
C ILE A 68 9.67 1.80 7.01
N ALA A 69 10.65 2.69 6.84
CA ALA A 69 10.71 3.65 5.74
C ALA A 69 10.72 2.93 4.38
N LEU A 70 11.56 1.91 4.20
CA LEU A 70 11.65 1.18 2.93
C LEU A 70 10.36 0.40 2.65
N SER A 71 9.83 -0.27 3.68
CA SER A 71 8.57 -1.02 3.59
C SER A 71 7.41 -0.11 3.17
N VAL A 72 7.17 1.00 3.88
CA VAL A 72 6.05 1.92 3.55
C VAL A 72 6.27 2.61 2.20
N SER A 73 7.51 2.95 1.84
CA SER A 73 7.81 3.52 0.52
C SER A 73 7.45 2.60 -0.64
N SER A 74 7.57 1.27 -0.46
CA SER A 74 7.32 0.28 -1.51
C SER A 74 5.88 0.31 -2.03
N TRP A 75 4.92 0.80 -1.22
CA TRP A 75 3.53 0.95 -1.64
C TRP A 75 3.33 1.98 -2.74
N VAL A 76 4.31 2.85 -3.04
CA VAL A 76 4.28 3.74 -4.21
C VAL A 76 4.28 2.99 -5.54
N ILE A 77 4.64 1.70 -5.53
CA ILE A 77 4.48 0.80 -6.69
C ILE A 77 3.00 0.67 -7.06
N PHE A 78 2.09 0.78 -6.09
CA PHE A 78 0.65 0.65 -6.31
C PHE A 78 0.11 1.67 -7.34
N PRO A 79 0.28 3.00 -7.17
CA PRO A 79 -0.14 3.97 -8.19
C PRO A 79 0.60 3.80 -9.52
N LEU A 80 1.90 3.45 -9.50
CA LEU A 80 2.65 3.18 -10.73
C LEU A 80 2.00 2.05 -11.55
N MET A 81 1.62 0.96 -10.89
CA MET A 81 0.93 -0.17 -11.53
C MET A 81 -0.47 0.22 -12.03
N MET A 82 -1.19 1.07 -11.31
CA MET A 82 -2.49 1.60 -11.79
C MET A 82 -2.36 2.34 -13.12
N VAL A 83 -1.30 3.15 -13.27
CA VAL A 83 -1.05 3.91 -14.50
C VAL A 83 -0.54 3.01 -15.61
N ALA A 84 0.49 2.21 -15.33
CA ALA A 84 1.15 1.35 -16.30
C ALA A 84 0.15 0.34 -16.91
N PHE A 85 -0.80 -0.17 -16.14
CA PHE A 85 -1.80 -1.12 -16.63
C PHE A 85 -3.21 -0.51 -16.81
N SER A 86 -3.28 0.81 -16.95
CA SER A 86 -4.52 1.49 -17.32
C SER A 86 -4.95 1.14 -18.76
N ARG A 87 -6.24 1.30 -19.08
CA ARG A 87 -6.77 1.06 -20.44
C ARG A 87 -6.10 1.92 -21.52
N ARG A 88 -5.56 3.08 -21.12
CA ARG A 88 -4.91 4.05 -22.02
C ARG A 88 -3.45 3.69 -22.29
N SER A 89 -2.86 2.86 -21.44
CA SER A 89 -1.43 2.56 -21.49
C SER A 89 -1.09 1.61 -22.63
N GLY A 90 -0.19 2.05 -23.51
CA GLY A 90 0.40 1.25 -24.56
C GLY A 90 1.49 0.32 -24.05
N THR A 91 2.03 -0.53 -24.93
CA THR A 91 3.14 -1.43 -24.59
C THR A 91 4.40 -0.66 -24.20
N ILE A 92 4.68 0.47 -24.86
CA ILE A 92 5.86 1.31 -24.56
C ILE A 92 5.79 1.87 -23.14
N SER A 93 4.67 2.48 -22.74
CA SER A 93 4.52 3.02 -21.37
C SER A 93 4.66 1.92 -20.31
N LYS A 94 4.12 0.73 -20.55
CA LYS A 94 4.29 -0.43 -19.65
C LYS A 94 5.76 -0.81 -19.48
N VAL A 95 6.48 -0.98 -20.60
CA VAL A 95 7.88 -1.39 -20.59
C VAL A 95 8.75 -0.32 -19.92
N THR A 96 8.54 0.97 -20.25
CA THR A 96 9.30 2.07 -19.64
C THR A 96 9.06 2.16 -18.13
N SER A 97 7.80 2.12 -17.67
CA SER A 97 7.51 2.16 -16.23
C SER A 97 8.09 0.96 -15.49
N LEU A 98 8.05 -0.23 -16.08
CA LEU A 98 8.62 -1.44 -15.48
C LEU A 98 10.14 -1.40 -15.43
N LEU A 99 10.80 -0.89 -16.48
CA LEU A 99 12.25 -0.73 -16.53
C LEU A 99 12.73 0.27 -15.46
N ILE A 100 12.01 1.39 -15.30
CA ILE A 100 12.30 2.38 -14.25
C ILE A 100 12.13 1.74 -12.87
N LEU A 101 11.04 1.00 -12.64
CA LEU A 101 10.81 0.31 -11.37
C LEU A 101 11.95 -0.66 -11.06
N VAL A 102 12.32 -1.54 -12.00
CA VAL A 102 13.41 -2.50 -11.81
C VAL A 102 14.74 -1.80 -11.56
N SER A 103 15.04 -0.72 -12.29
CA SER A 103 16.28 0.05 -12.13
C SER A 103 16.38 0.70 -10.75
N LEU A 104 15.29 1.27 -10.25
CA LEU A 104 15.28 1.89 -8.92
C LEU A 104 15.32 0.86 -7.78
N GLN A 105 14.63 -0.27 -7.94
CA GLN A 105 14.67 -1.36 -6.95
C GLN A 105 16.05 -2.02 -6.88
N THR A 106 16.71 -2.22 -8.03
CA THR A 106 18.10 -2.73 -8.06
C THR A 106 19.10 -1.74 -7.44
N GLY A 107 18.89 -0.43 -7.59
CA GLY A 107 19.66 0.60 -6.88
C GLY A 107 19.52 0.51 -5.35
N LEU A 108 18.30 0.31 -4.84
CA LEU A 108 18.07 0.06 -3.41
C LEU A 108 18.73 -1.23 -2.95
N MET A 109 18.61 -2.31 -3.71
CA MET A 109 19.23 -3.59 -3.37
C MET A 109 20.76 -3.50 -3.35
N SER A 110 21.35 -2.78 -4.30
CA SER A 110 22.81 -2.56 -4.34
C SER A 110 23.30 -1.81 -3.10
N THR A 111 22.57 -0.79 -2.65
CA THR A 111 22.93 -0.02 -1.44
C THR A 111 22.72 -0.82 -0.16
N GLN A 112 21.70 -1.70 -0.12
CA GLN A 112 21.53 -2.67 0.97
C GLN A 112 22.65 -3.69 1.04
N MET A 113 23.11 -4.21 -0.10
CA MET A 113 24.24 -5.15 -0.16
C MET A 113 25.57 -4.51 0.29
N SER A 114 25.74 -3.21 0.07
CA SER A 114 26.87 -2.43 0.57
C SER A 114 26.78 -2.10 2.07
N ASN A 115 25.70 -2.49 2.75
CA ASN A 115 25.38 -2.12 4.15
C ASN A 115 25.26 -0.60 4.38
N GLU A 116 25.04 0.18 3.32
CA GLU A 116 24.78 1.63 3.43
C GLU A 116 23.30 1.93 3.74
N LEU A 117 22.43 0.92 3.57
CA LEU A 117 21.01 1.03 3.77
C LEU A 117 20.49 -0.18 4.57
N ASP A 118 19.77 0.09 5.65
CA ASP A 118 19.18 -0.95 6.48
C ASP A 118 18.16 -1.80 5.73
N GLY A 119 18.26 -3.11 5.95
CA GLY A 119 17.34 -4.12 5.42
C GLY A 119 18.00 -5.09 4.46
N ASN A 120 17.27 -6.14 4.11
CA ASN A 120 17.77 -7.20 3.25
C ASN A 120 17.23 -7.07 1.81
N ALA A 121 18.14 -7.11 0.83
CA ALA A 121 17.83 -7.08 -0.60
C ALA A 121 16.82 -8.17 -1.04
N ALA A 122 16.95 -9.38 -0.52
CA ALA A 122 16.00 -10.46 -0.81
C ALA A 122 14.59 -10.12 -0.31
N MET A 123 14.49 -9.45 0.84
CA MET A 123 13.21 -9.01 1.38
C MET A 123 12.61 -7.86 0.57
N THR A 124 13.44 -6.99 -0.04
CA THR A 124 12.98 -5.94 -0.97
C THR A 124 12.32 -6.55 -2.21
N VAL A 125 12.88 -7.65 -2.74
CA VAL A 125 12.28 -8.40 -3.86
C VAL A 125 10.91 -8.96 -3.45
N ILE A 126 10.84 -9.60 -2.28
CA ILE A 126 9.61 -10.20 -1.76
C ILE A 126 8.53 -9.12 -1.52
N GLN A 127 8.90 -7.97 -0.93
CA GLN A 127 7.98 -6.84 -0.72
C GLN A 127 7.47 -6.27 -2.04
N THR A 128 8.36 -6.07 -3.00
CA THR A 128 8.01 -5.60 -4.35
C THR A 128 6.99 -6.52 -5.00
N PHE A 129 7.23 -7.82 -4.93
CA PHE A 129 6.29 -8.82 -5.45
C PHE A 129 4.96 -8.83 -4.68
N ALA A 130 5.00 -8.74 -3.36
CA ALA A 130 3.81 -8.69 -2.52
C ALA A 130 2.92 -7.47 -2.84
N VAL A 131 3.50 -6.28 -3.02
CA VAL A 131 2.76 -5.07 -3.40
C VAL A 131 2.16 -5.19 -4.80
N MET A 132 2.89 -5.76 -5.76
CA MET A 132 2.34 -6.04 -7.10
C MET A 132 1.17 -7.04 -7.03
N LEU A 133 1.29 -8.08 -6.20
CA LEU A 133 0.24 -9.08 -5.99
C LEU A 133 -0.99 -8.46 -5.32
N ALA A 134 -0.81 -7.58 -4.33
CA ALA A 134 -1.89 -6.83 -3.69
C ALA A 134 -2.62 -5.91 -4.69
N TRP A 135 -1.87 -5.21 -5.54
CA TRP A 135 -2.44 -4.42 -6.63
C TRP A 135 -3.24 -5.29 -7.61
N PHE A 136 -2.70 -6.44 -8.02
CA PHE A 136 -3.40 -7.36 -8.91
C PHE A 136 -4.70 -7.88 -8.28
N ALA A 137 -4.64 -8.27 -7.00
CA ALA A 137 -5.80 -8.74 -6.26
C ALA A 137 -6.91 -7.67 -6.16
N THR A 138 -6.55 -6.42 -5.84
CA THR A 138 -7.53 -5.31 -5.75
C THR A 138 -8.16 -4.96 -7.09
N LYS A 139 -7.43 -5.09 -8.21
CA LYS A 139 -7.96 -4.87 -9.56
C LYS A 139 -9.02 -5.91 -9.96
N HIS A 140 -8.85 -7.16 -9.52
CA HIS A 140 -9.70 -8.28 -9.88
C HIS A 140 -10.75 -8.65 -8.82
N SER A 141 -10.63 -8.11 -7.61
CA SER A 141 -11.59 -8.34 -6.52
C SER A 141 -12.79 -7.39 -6.60
N LYS A 142 -14.00 -7.92 -6.40
CA LYS A 142 -15.15 -7.12 -5.97
C LYS A 142 -15.10 -7.11 -4.45
N MET A 143 -14.62 -6.01 -3.86
CA MET A 143 -14.54 -5.90 -2.40
C MET A 143 -15.96 -6.02 -1.83
N SER A 144 -16.22 -7.10 -1.10
CA SER A 144 -17.54 -7.39 -0.53
C SER A 144 -17.76 -6.56 0.74
N GLN A 145 -18.97 -6.02 0.91
CA GLN A 145 -19.37 -5.20 2.06
C GLN A 145 -19.63 -5.99 3.35
N GLN A 146 -19.48 -7.32 3.34
CA GLN A 146 -19.82 -8.13 4.51
C GLN A 146 -18.72 -8.04 5.56
N PHE A 147 -19.07 -7.45 6.71
CA PHE A 147 -18.24 -7.42 7.91
C PHE A 147 -18.25 -8.81 8.56
N PRO A 148 -17.13 -9.57 8.55
CA PRO A 148 -17.07 -10.82 9.29
C PRO A 148 -16.96 -10.50 10.79
N TRP A 149 -18.08 -10.63 11.48
CA TRP A 149 -18.15 -10.52 12.94
C TRP A 149 -17.16 -11.44 13.66
N TRP A 150 -16.72 -12.54 13.01
CA TRP A 150 -15.72 -13.46 13.55
C TRP A 150 -14.34 -12.81 13.82
N SER A 151 -13.97 -11.74 13.11
CA SER A 151 -12.69 -11.05 13.36
C SER A 151 -12.65 -10.31 14.70
N LEU A 152 -13.80 -9.97 15.28
CA LEU A 152 -13.88 -9.36 16.61
C LEU A 152 -13.36 -10.31 17.70
N GLY A 153 -13.48 -11.62 17.49
CA GLY A 153 -12.94 -12.63 18.40
C GLY A 153 -11.41 -12.62 18.51
N ILE A 154 -10.70 -12.08 17.51
CA ILE A 154 -9.24 -12.04 17.49
C ILE A 154 -8.68 -10.85 18.32
N PHE A 155 -9.52 -9.89 18.67
CA PHE A 155 -9.14 -8.84 19.62
C PHE A 155 -8.98 -9.37 21.05
N ALA A 156 -9.73 -10.42 21.43
CA ALA A 156 -9.65 -11.02 22.75
C ALA A 156 -8.25 -11.57 23.12
N PRO A 157 -7.58 -12.41 22.30
CA PRO A 157 -6.24 -12.89 22.61
C PRO A 157 -5.19 -11.77 22.62
N LEU A 158 -5.32 -10.75 21.76
CA LEU A 158 -4.42 -9.58 21.80
C LEU A 158 -4.56 -8.76 23.08
N TRP A 159 -5.81 -8.60 23.55
CA TRP A 159 -6.11 -7.94 24.81
C TRP A 159 -5.51 -8.69 25.99
N VAL A 160 -5.68 -10.01 26.02
CA VAL A 160 -5.09 -10.89 27.04
C VAL A 160 -3.56 -10.82 27.00
N ALA A 161 -2.96 -10.73 25.82
CA ALA A 161 -1.51 -10.60 25.64
C ALA A 161 -0.95 -9.20 25.98
N GLN A 162 -1.80 -8.22 26.37
CA GLN A 162 -1.41 -6.83 26.70
C GLN A 162 -0.60 -6.12 25.60
N LEU A 163 -0.79 -6.50 24.33
CA LEU A 163 -0.09 -5.90 23.19
C LEU A 163 -0.81 -4.64 22.70
N SER A 164 -0.77 -3.56 23.49
CA SER A 164 -1.50 -2.30 23.24
C SER A 164 -1.29 -1.73 21.83
N TYR A 165 -0.06 -1.77 21.33
CA TYR A 165 0.27 -1.30 19.97
C TYR A 165 -0.32 -2.19 18.87
N ALA A 166 -0.35 -3.51 19.06
CA ALA A 166 -0.98 -4.42 18.10
C ALA A 166 -2.49 -4.17 18.03
N ILE A 167 -3.14 -3.95 19.18
CA ILE A 167 -4.58 -3.63 19.25
C ILE A 167 -4.87 -2.31 18.51
N ALA A 168 -4.08 -1.28 18.76
CA ALA A 168 -4.24 0.01 18.08
C ALA A 168 -4.08 -0.11 16.55
N LEU A 169 -3.05 -0.83 16.10
CA LEU A 169 -2.74 -0.98 14.68
C LEU A 169 -3.82 -1.82 13.95
N THR A 170 -4.28 -2.89 14.57
CA THR A 170 -5.32 -3.78 14.01
C THR A 170 -6.67 -3.07 13.92
N PHE A 171 -7.02 -2.27 14.93
CA PHE A 171 -8.21 -1.43 14.89
C PHE A 171 -8.11 -0.37 13.79
N CYS A 172 -6.95 0.28 13.68
CA CYS A 172 -6.68 1.29 12.66
C CYS A 172 -6.81 0.71 11.24
N PHE A 173 -6.14 -0.41 10.95
CA PHE A 173 -6.24 -1.04 9.64
C PHE A 173 -7.62 -1.61 9.33
N SER A 174 -8.31 -2.16 10.34
CA SER A 174 -9.68 -2.66 10.15
C SER A 174 -10.62 -1.50 9.81
N ILE A 175 -10.61 -0.40 10.57
CA ILE A 175 -11.48 0.73 10.20
C ILE A 175 -11.09 1.30 8.84
N ALA A 176 -9.79 1.41 8.52
CA ALA A 176 -9.34 1.88 7.22
C ALA A 176 -9.88 1.00 6.08
N ILE A 177 -9.75 -0.32 6.18
CA ILE A 177 -10.25 -1.27 5.17
C ILE A 177 -11.78 -1.19 5.04
N ALA A 178 -12.52 -1.02 6.15
CA ALA A 178 -13.98 -0.85 6.10
C ALA A 178 -14.39 0.44 5.38
N VAL A 179 -13.75 1.56 5.72
CA VAL A 179 -14.02 2.86 5.11
C VAL A 179 -13.66 2.84 3.61
N ILE A 180 -12.53 2.22 3.27
CA ILE A 180 -12.10 2.00 1.88
C ILE A 180 -13.13 1.13 1.15
N GLY A 181 -13.52 -0.02 1.70
CA GLY A 181 -14.51 -0.92 1.11
C GLY A 181 -15.85 -0.23 0.87
N HIS A 182 -16.29 0.58 1.82
CA HIS A 182 -17.48 1.42 1.66
C HIS A 182 -17.34 2.41 0.49
N LEU A 183 -16.20 3.09 0.36
CA LEU A 183 -15.93 4.03 -0.74
C LEU A 183 -15.88 3.32 -2.11
N PHE A 184 -15.31 2.11 -2.18
CA PHE A 184 -15.26 1.31 -3.40
C PHE A 184 -16.66 0.87 -3.88
N ALA A 185 -17.62 0.70 -2.96
CA ALA A 185 -19.01 0.36 -3.31
C ALA A 185 -19.77 1.51 -4.00
N ILE A 186 -19.34 2.76 -3.81
CA ILE A 186 -20.00 3.95 -4.36
C ILE A 186 -19.61 4.13 -5.83
N LYS A 187 -20.45 3.62 -6.74
CA LYS A 187 -20.21 3.66 -8.20
C LYS A 187 -20.22 5.05 -8.84
N LYS A 188 -20.67 6.09 -8.13
CA LYS A 188 -20.87 7.43 -8.70
C LYS A 188 -19.56 8.16 -9.04
N TYR A 189 -18.44 7.76 -8.44
CA TYR A 189 -17.13 8.40 -8.63
C TYR A 189 -16.00 7.37 -8.55
N GLN A 190 -14.85 7.64 -9.18
CA GLN A 190 -13.69 6.73 -9.22
C GLN A 190 -12.87 6.77 -7.91
N TRP A 191 -13.53 6.61 -6.77
CA TRP A 191 -12.89 6.63 -5.44
C TRP A 191 -11.75 5.62 -5.32
N GLY A 192 -11.90 4.43 -5.93
CA GLY A 192 -10.85 3.42 -5.91
C GLY A 192 -9.55 3.87 -6.58
N THR A 193 -9.66 4.61 -7.70
CA THR A 193 -8.49 5.23 -8.34
C THR A 193 -7.89 6.29 -7.42
N LEU A 194 -8.70 7.19 -6.86
CA LEU A 194 -8.21 8.25 -5.98
C LEU A 194 -7.48 7.69 -4.74
N LEU A 195 -8.06 6.68 -4.08
CA LEU A 195 -7.49 6.02 -2.90
C LEU A 195 -6.18 5.29 -3.23
N GLY A 196 -6.10 4.61 -4.37
CA GLY A 196 -4.88 3.91 -4.79
C GLY A 196 -3.68 4.84 -5.02
N TRP A 197 -3.93 6.13 -5.28
CA TRP A 197 -2.89 7.16 -5.36
C TRP A 197 -2.62 7.85 -4.02
N ALA A 198 -3.68 8.24 -3.32
CA ALA A 198 -3.57 9.05 -2.12
C ALA A 198 -3.05 8.28 -0.91
N LEU A 199 -3.47 7.02 -0.70
CA LEU A 199 -3.10 6.30 0.52
C LEU A 199 -1.58 6.03 0.61
N PRO A 200 -0.90 5.50 -0.44
CA PRO A 200 0.54 5.30 -0.37
C PRO A 200 1.33 6.60 -0.22
N THR A 201 0.84 7.70 -0.82
CA THR A 201 1.52 8.99 -0.79
C THR A 201 1.39 9.70 0.55
N VAL A 202 0.19 9.67 1.13
CA VAL A 202 -0.08 10.23 2.46
C VAL A 202 0.62 9.39 3.54
N ALA A 203 0.62 8.05 3.43
CA ALA A 203 1.31 7.17 4.37
C ALA A 203 2.81 7.50 4.49
N PHE A 204 3.51 7.59 3.35
CA PHE A 204 4.94 7.85 3.35
C PHE A 204 5.25 9.31 3.73
N SER A 205 4.48 10.28 3.24
CA SER A 205 4.62 11.69 3.65
C SER A 205 4.47 11.87 5.16
N ALA A 206 3.52 11.16 5.78
CA ALA A 206 3.33 11.21 7.22
C ALA A 206 4.55 10.70 7.99
N LEU A 207 5.22 9.65 7.49
CA LEU A 207 6.48 9.18 8.08
C LEU A 207 7.60 10.21 7.94
N MET A 208 7.69 10.93 6.83
CA MET A 208 8.75 11.95 6.65
C MET A 208 8.65 13.08 7.68
N LEU A 209 7.42 13.40 8.10
CA LEU A 209 7.15 14.43 9.09
C LEU A 209 7.36 13.93 10.52
N THR A 210 7.57 12.61 10.71
CA THR A 210 7.82 12.03 12.02
C THR A 210 9.30 12.13 12.38
N PRO A 211 9.66 12.82 13.47
CA PRO A 211 11.07 12.98 13.86
C PRO A 211 11.75 11.65 14.25
N THR A 212 10.99 10.61 14.58
CA THR A 212 11.53 9.29 14.95
C THR A 212 11.76 8.35 13.77
N ALA A 213 11.14 8.61 12.62
CA ALA A 213 11.33 7.82 11.41
C ALA A 213 12.53 8.41 10.66
N ASN A 214 13.75 8.02 11.05
CA ASN A 214 14.95 8.39 10.30
C ASN A 214 14.88 7.80 8.90
N VAL A 215 14.55 8.61 7.89
CA VAL A 215 14.33 8.14 6.52
C VAL A 215 15.60 8.36 5.70
N PRO A 216 16.20 7.29 5.15
CA PRO A 216 17.37 7.41 4.30
C PRO A 216 17.06 8.21 3.02
N ASN A 217 17.98 9.10 2.64
CA ASN A 217 17.85 9.92 1.42
C ASN A 217 17.64 9.08 0.15
N SER A 218 18.28 7.90 0.07
CA SER A 218 18.13 6.97 -1.05
C SER A 218 16.68 6.48 -1.21
N VAL A 219 16.01 6.15 -0.12
CA VAL A 219 14.61 5.70 -0.10
C VAL A 219 13.68 6.85 -0.52
N PHE A 220 13.93 8.06 -0.02
CA PHE A 220 13.16 9.25 -0.38
C PHE A 220 13.25 9.58 -1.87
N VAL A 221 14.45 9.56 -2.44
CA VAL A 221 14.68 9.83 -3.87
C VAL A 221 13.98 8.77 -4.74
N VAL A 222 14.12 7.48 -4.40
CA VAL A 222 13.45 6.41 -5.16
C VAL A 222 11.94 6.56 -5.10
N TRP A 223 11.38 6.87 -3.92
CA TRP A 223 9.95 7.10 -3.76
C TRP A 223 9.46 8.28 -4.60
N LEU A 224 10.17 9.42 -4.58
CA LEU A 224 9.85 10.58 -5.41
C LEU A 224 9.93 10.27 -6.91
N CYS A 225 10.97 9.54 -7.34
CA CYS A 225 11.12 9.15 -8.74
C CYS A 225 9.98 8.24 -9.19
N LEU A 226 9.61 7.23 -8.40
CA LEU A 226 8.49 6.34 -8.73
C LEU A 226 7.16 7.09 -8.78
N LEU A 227 6.90 7.99 -7.81
CA LEU A 227 5.69 8.80 -7.81
C LEU A 227 5.65 9.76 -9.00
N GLY A 228 6.77 10.44 -9.28
CA GLY A 228 6.91 11.34 -10.42
C GLY A 228 6.70 10.62 -11.74
N THR A 229 7.25 9.42 -11.89
CA THR A 229 7.07 8.62 -13.13
C THR A 229 5.63 8.18 -13.31
N ALA A 230 4.92 7.81 -12.22
CA ALA A 230 3.49 7.52 -12.28
C ALA A 230 2.70 8.76 -12.73
N TRP A 231 2.95 9.93 -12.12
CA TRP A 231 2.31 11.20 -12.45
C TRP A 231 2.56 11.63 -13.90
N SER A 232 3.83 11.65 -14.33
CA SER A 232 4.21 12.03 -15.70
C SER A 232 3.60 11.08 -16.73
N THR A 233 3.58 9.77 -16.45
CA THR A 233 2.96 8.79 -17.35
C THR A 233 1.44 8.99 -17.44
N ASP A 234 0.75 9.21 -16.31
CA ASP A 234 -0.71 9.47 -16.34
C ASP A 234 -1.03 10.75 -17.12
N TYR A 235 -0.26 11.82 -16.91
CA TYR A 235 -0.41 13.08 -17.64
C TYR A 235 -0.24 12.88 -19.14
N VAL A 236 0.86 12.25 -19.58
CA VAL A 236 1.13 11.99 -21.00
C VAL A 236 0.02 11.15 -21.63
N LEU A 237 -0.45 10.10 -20.95
CA LEU A 237 -1.53 9.25 -21.45
C LEU A 237 -2.84 10.02 -21.62
N ARG A 238 -3.18 10.94 -20.69
CA ARG A 238 -4.37 11.81 -20.80
C ARG A 238 -4.25 12.79 -21.96
N VAL A 239 -3.08 13.40 -22.16
CA VAL A 239 -2.86 14.32 -23.28
C VAL A 239 -3.02 13.59 -24.62
N ILE A 240 -2.46 12.39 -24.76
CA ILE A 240 -2.59 11.58 -25.98
C ILE A 240 -4.05 11.19 -26.25
N GLU A 241 -4.78 10.75 -25.22
CA GLU A 241 -6.20 10.41 -25.35
C GLU A 241 -7.04 11.63 -25.77
N SER A 242 -6.78 12.80 -25.16
CA SER A 242 -7.49 14.04 -25.50
C SER A 242 -7.25 14.50 -26.94
N LYS A 243 -6.07 14.23 -27.51
CA LYS A 243 -5.76 14.52 -28.91
C LYS A 243 -6.49 13.57 -29.85
N LYS A 244 -6.55 12.28 -29.51
CA LYS A 244 -7.29 11.27 -30.31
C LYS A 244 -8.79 11.52 -30.38
N GLN A 245 -9.39 12.13 -29.36
CA GLN A 245 -10.83 12.47 -29.37
C GLN A 245 -11.16 13.70 -30.23
N LYS A 246 -10.16 14.49 -30.62
CA LYS A 246 -10.34 15.70 -31.45
C LYS A 246 -10.06 15.44 -32.94
N GLN A 247 -9.58 14.25 -33.30
CA GLN A 247 -9.36 13.78 -34.67
C GLN A 247 -10.49 12.84 -35.07
#